data_AF-A0A812TEX7-F1
#
_entry.id   AF-A0A812TEX7-F1
#
_cell.length_a   1.000
_cell.length_b   1.000
_cell.length_c   1.000
_cell.angle_alpha   90.00
_cell.angle_beta   90.00
_cell.angle_gamma   90.00
#
_symmetry.space_group_name_H-M   'P 1'
#
loop_
_entity.id
_entity.type
_entity.pdbx_description
1 polymer ?
#
loop_
_entity_poly.entity_id
_entity_poly.type
_entity_poly.pdbx_seq_one_letter_code
_entity_poly.pdbx_strand_id
1 'polypeptide(L)'
;MPCRLRRALSAISALAAGAVALATPPAWWLRSHVRREEQFSISELELMAQLGVLLMPDHPIEELFRRFEGSGRFRRAGLLPDLVAFGVLKEPEAALFVEYDGHWSHTRSRGYRKDKEKNAALLALSPPGSWVIRIGHFNRRPMGGRNSMYVKVNEWQGDEDQCLTMTLGEVVRRMLSDLRAELDPALHLRLLRHQASNALSAKAKEFAAAAARDSRIRAGLPREAETAEGDQKPPRCYSNI
;
A
#
# COMPACT_ATOMS: atom_id res chain seq x y z
N MET A 1 -20.27 38.56 -58.77
CA MET A 1 -20.06 39.20 -57.45
C MET A 1 -20.95 38.50 -56.42
N PRO A 2 -20.48 38.29 -55.17
CA PRO A 2 -20.18 36.93 -54.71
C PRO A 2 -20.97 36.45 -53.47
N CYS A 3 -20.68 35.20 -53.07
CA CYS A 3 -20.87 34.60 -51.74
C CYS A 3 -22.31 34.17 -51.39
N ARG A 4 -22.57 32.96 -50.88
CA ARG A 4 -22.00 32.40 -49.64
C ARG A 4 -22.04 30.87 -49.65
N LEU A 5 -20.84 30.28 -49.63
CA LEU A 5 -20.62 28.90 -49.17
C LEU A 5 -21.01 28.81 -47.68
N ARG A 6 -21.99 27.98 -47.33
CA ARG A 6 -22.21 27.56 -45.94
C ARG A 6 -21.20 26.48 -45.60
N ARG A 7 -20.11 26.85 -44.94
CA ARG A 7 -19.23 25.90 -44.24
C ARG A 7 -19.93 25.50 -42.94
N ALA A 8 -20.32 24.23 -42.83
CA ALA A 8 -20.61 23.61 -41.56
C ALA A 8 -19.28 23.43 -40.81
N LEU A 9 -19.10 24.16 -39.71
CA LEU A 9 -17.99 23.93 -38.79
C LEU A 9 -18.40 22.80 -37.85
N SER A 10 -17.71 21.67 -37.99
CA SER A 10 -17.72 20.58 -37.02
C SER A 10 -17.37 21.13 -35.64
N ALA A 11 -18.26 20.92 -34.68
CA ALA A 11 -17.96 21.10 -33.27
C ALA A 11 -16.94 20.02 -32.86
N ILE A 12 -15.68 20.42 -32.76
CA ILE A 12 -14.66 19.62 -32.08
C ILE A 12 -15.00 19.70 -30.59
N SER A 13 -15.67 18.66 -30.08
CA SER A 13 -15.70 18.41 -28.64
C SER A 13 -14.27 18.08 -28.21
N ALA A 14 -13.58 19.08 -27.67
CA ALA A 14 -12.36 18.86 -26.93
C ALA A 14 -12.75 18.12 -25.64
N LEU A 15 -12.54 16.80 -25.63
CA LEU A 15 -12.41 16.06 -24.38
C LEU A 15 -11.24 16.69 -23.62
N ALA A 16 -11.56 17.45 -22.57
CA ALA A 16 -10.60 17.72 -21.51
C ALA A 16 -10.31 16.39 -20.82
N ALA A 17 -9.36 15.62 -21.37
CA ALA A 17 -8.63 14.63 -20.61
C ALA A 17 -7.91 15.42 -19.52
N GLY A 18 -8.52 15.46 -18.33
CA GLY A 18 -7.89 16.04 -17.15
C GLY A 18 -6.59 15.30 -16.92
N ALA A 19 -5.48 15.91 -17.32
CA ALA A 19 -4.17 15.51 -16.83
C ALA A 19 -4.22 15.72 -15.32
N VAL A 20 -4.49 14.65 -14.59
CA VAL A 20 -4.31 14.63 -13.14
C VAL A 20 -2.83 14.88 -12.95
N ALA A 21 -2.49 16.09 -12.49
CA ALA A 21 -1.12 16.44 -12.23
C ALA A 21 -0.58 15.43 -11.21
N LEU A 22 0.34 14.57 -11.64
CA LEU A 22 1.07 13.70 -10.73
C LEU A 22 1.69 14.60 -9.67
N ALA A 23 1.38 14.35 -8.41
CA ALA A 23 1.97 15.08 -7.31
C ALA A 23 3.50 15.00 -7.47
N THR A 24 4.18 16.16 -7.45
CA THR A 24 5.63 16.18 -7.55
C THR A 24 6.21 15.47 -6.32
N PRO A 25 7.07 14.46 -6.49
CA PRO A 25 7.60 13.73 -5.34
C PRO A 25 8.36 14.67 -4.40
N PRO A 26 8.10 14.62 -3.08
CA PRO A 26 8.74 15.51 -2.13
C PRO A 26 10.23 15.19 -1.96
N ALA A 27 11.01 16.15 -1.44
CA ALA A 27 12.47 15.99 -1.33
C ALA A 27 12.91 14.78 -0.49
N TRP A 28 12.15 14.40 0.54
CA TRP A 28 12.44 13.22 1.36
C TRP A 28 12.24 11.91 0.60
N TRP A 29 11.29 11.88 -0.33
CA TRP A 29 11.04 10.73 -1.21
C TRP A 29 12.18 10.56 -2.21
N LEU A 30 12.65 11.65 -2.81
CA LEU A 30 13.75 11.62 -3.78
C LEU A 30 15.09 11.17 -3.18
N ARG A 31 15.28 11.28 -1.86
CA ARG A 31 16.47 10.78 -1.14
C ARG A 31 16.42 9.28 -0.83
N SER A 32 15.38 8.59 -1.26
CA SER A 32 15.18 7.17 -0.97
C SER A 32 15.42 6.30 -2.20
N HIS A 33 15.58 5.00 -1.97
CA HIS A 33 15.84 4.03 -3.03
C HIS A 33 14.71 3.02 -3.11
N VAL A 34 14.34 2.63 -4.33
CA VAL A 34 13.40 1.53 -4.56
C VAL A 34 13.98 0.23 -3.99
N ARG A 35 13.14 -0.50 -3.26
CA ARG A 35 13.44 -1.83 -2.70
C ARG A 35 13.07 -2.89 -3.71
N ARG A 36 13.79 -4.01 -3.67
CA ARG A 36 13.43 -5.19 -4.45
C ARG A 36 12.30 -5.96 -3.75
N GLU A 37 11.32 -6.38 -4.54
CA GLU A 37 10.12 -7.10 -4.10
C GLU A 37 10.40 -8.46 -3.44
N GLU A 38 11.55 -9.05 -3.71
CA GLU A 38 12.01 -10.32 -3.10
C GLU A 38 12.25 -10.23 -1.59
N GLN A 39 12.25 -9.02 -1.02
CA GLN A 39 12.40 -8.81 0.42
C GLN A 39 11.10 -9.00 1.20
N PHE A 40 9.99 -9.25 0.50
CA PHE A 40 8.65 -9.30 1.05
C PHE A 40 8.11 -10.73 1.03
N SER A 41 7.27 -11.06 2.02
CA SER A 41 6.45 -12.27 1.91
C SER A 41 5.36 -12.07 0.84
N ILE A 42 4.83 -13.17 0.28
CA ILE A 42 3.78 -13.08 -0.75
C ILE A 42 2.54 -12.35 -0.20
N SER A 43 2.06 -12.72 0.99
CA SER A 43 0.91 -12.09 1.64
C SER A 43 1.12 -10.58 1.87
N GLU A 44 2.33 -10.19 2.27
CA GLU A 44 2.69 -8.79 2.45
C GLU A 44 2.67 -8.04 1.13
N LEU A 45 3.27 -8.61 0.09
CA LEU A 45 3.32 -7.98 -1.23
C LEU A 45 1.93 -7.82 -1.84
N GLU A 46 1.07 -8.83 -1.72
CA GLU A 46 -0.33 -8.77 -2.16
C GLU A 46 -1.09 -7.62 -1.49
N LEU A 47 -1.05 -7.53 -0.16
CA LEU A 47 -1.73 -6.47 0.57
C LEU A 47 -1.12 -5.09 0.23
N MET A 48 0.20 -4.97 0.25
CA MET A 48 0.89 -3.70 -0.01
C MET A 48 0.66 -3.23 -1.44
N ALA A 49 0.62 -4.12 -2.44
CA ALA A 49 0.32 -3.76 -3.82
C ALA A 49 -1.12 -3.26 -3.98
N GLN A 50 -2.10 -3.91 -3.33
CA GLN A 50 -3.49 -3.46 -3.34
C GLN A 50 -3.62 -2.06 -2.71
N LEU A 51 -2.99 -1.86 -1.54
CA LEU A 51 -2.93 -0.56 -0.89
C LEU A 51 -2.21 0.47 -1.76
N GLY A 52 -1.12 0.10 -2.43
CA GLY A 52 -0.37 0.97 -3.33
C GLY A 52 -1.23 1.54 -4.46
N VAL A 53 -1.98 0.67 -5.15
CA VAL A 53 -2.93 1.11 -6.20
C VAL A 53 -4.03 2.00 -5.63
N LEU A 54 -4.51 1.70 -4.41
CA LEU A 54 -5.56 2.49 -3.80
C LEU A 54 -5.05 3.88 -3.35
N LEU A 55 -3.85 3.94 -2.80
CA LEU A 55 -3.23 5.17 -2.30
C LEU A 55 -2.77 6.06 -3.45
N MET A 56 -2.05 5.50 -4.43
CA MET A 56 -1.41 6.24 -5.52
C MET A 56 -1.60 5.51 -6.87
N PRO A 57 -2.82 5.51 -7.45
CA PRO A 57 -3.18 4.69 -8.62
C PRO A 57 -2.35 5.01 -9.86
N ASP A 58 -1.95 6.27 -10.01
CA ASP A 58 -1.19 6.78 -11.15
C ASP A 58 0.32 6.64 -10.96
N HIS A 59 0.78 6.10 -9.82
CA HIS A 59 2.20 5.82 -9.58
C HIS A 59 2.52 4.34 -9.90
N PRO A 60 3.75 4.05 -10.36
CA PRO A 60 4.24 2.68 -10.43
C PRO A 60 4.24 2.04 -9.03
N ILE A 61 3.83 0.79 -8.92
CA ILE A 61 3.64 0.12 -7.62
C ILE A 61 5.01 -0.16 -6.97
N GLU A 62 5.99 -0.55 -7.76
CA GLU A 62 7.38 -0.77 -7.39
C GLU A 62 8.01 0.46 -6.72
N GLU A 63 7.67 1.67 -7.19
CA GLU A 63 8.19 2.92 -6.67
C GLU A 63 7.67 3.24 -5.25
N LEU A 64 6.68 2.50 -4.73
CA LEU A 64 6.13 2.67 -3.39
C LEU A 64 6.86 1.83 -2.33
N PHE A 65 7.68 0.86 -2.74
CA PHE A 65 8.50 0.05 -1.84
C PHE A 65 9.86 0.70 -1.70
N ARG A 66 10.08 1.45 -0.61
CA ARG A 66 11.27 2.31 -0.49
C ARG A 66 12.13 2.03 0.72
N ARG A 67 13.42 2.32 0.56
CA ARG A 67 14.45 2.31 1.59
C ARG A 67 14.95 3.72 1.79
N PHE A 68 14.95 4.15 3.04
CA PHE A 68 15.52 5.41 3.47
C PHE A 68 16.80 5.18 4.25
N GLU A 69 17.67 6.18 4.24
CA GLU A 69 18.81 6.21 5.15
C GLU A 69 18.31 6.20 6.60
N GLY A 70 18.87 5.31 7.40
CA GLY A 70 18.53 5.20 8.81
C GLY A 70 19.52 5.94 9.70
N SER A 71 19.09 6.26 10.92
CA SER A 71 19.95 6.77 11.98
C SER A 71 20.04 5.77 13.14
N GLY A 72 21.04 5.95 14.02
CA GLY A 72 21.24 5.09 15.19
C GLY A 72 21.31 3.60 14.81
N ARG A 73 20.45 2.78 15.43
CA ARG A 73 20.35 1.34 15.16
C ARG A 73 19.93 0.98 13.73
N PHE A 74 19.33 1.91 12.98
CA PHE A 74 18.91 1.72 11.60
C PHE A 74 19.98 2.17 10.59
N ARG A 75 21.12 2.73 11.04
CA ARG A 75 22.17 3.26 10.15
C ARG A 75 22.66 2.25 9.11
N ARG A 76 22.86 0.99 9.48
CA ARG A 76 23.35 -0.06 8.57
C ARG A 76 22.25 -0.66 7.69
N ALA A 77 21.10 -0.98 8.29
CA ALA A 77 20.01 -1.64 7.59
C ALA A 77 19.13 -0.68 6.76
N GLY A 78 19.17 0.61 7.06
CA GLY A 78 18.21 1.60 6.58
C GLY A 78 16.89 1.56 7.34
N LEU A 79 15.99 2.48 6.99
CA LEU A 79 14.58 2.45 7.36
C LEU A 79 13.81 1.88 6.17
N LEU A 80 13.11 0.78 6.41
CA LEU A 80 12.47 -0.04 5.38
C LEU A 80 10.98 -0.15 5.69
N PRO A 81 10.16 0.89 5.43
CA PRO A 81 8.71 0.73 5.47
C PRO A 81 8.26 -0.25 4.39
N ASP A 82 7.17 -0.96 4.64
CA ASP A 82 6.69 -1.99 3.72
C ASP A 82 5.97 -1.36 2.53
N LEU A 83 5.33 -0.22 2.76
CA LEU A 83 4.84 0.68 1.72
C LEU A 83 4.97 2.13 2.19
N VAL A 84 5.23 3.05 1.25
CA VAL A 84 5.21 4.48 1.53
C VAL A 84 4.45 5.22 0.43
N ALA A 85 3.69 6.23 0.83
CA ALA A 85 2.94 7.11 -0.06
C ALA A 85 3.11 8.58 0.34
N PHE A 86 2.94 9.48 -0.63
CA PHE A 86 2.91 10.93 -0.43
C PHE A 86 1.71 11.53 -1.18
N GLY A 87 1.31 12.76 -0.86
CA GLY A 87 0.13 13.39 -1.46
C GLY A 87 -1.20 12.72 -1.08
N VAL A 88 -1.19 11.83 -0.09
CA VAL A 88 -2.36 11.06 0.38
C VAL A 88 -2.94 11.57 1.69
N LEU A 89 -2.21 12.46 2.36
CA LEU A 89 -2.63 13.13 3.58
C LEU A 89 -2.94 14.60 3.27
N LYS A 90 -3.64 15.26 4.19
CA LYS A 90 -4.04 16.67 4.09
C LYS A 90 -2.83 17.58 3.88
N GLU A 91 -1.70 17.25 4.52
CA GLU A 91 -0.41 17.87 4.25
C GLU A 91 0.24 17.15 3.04
N PRO A 92 0.36 17.78 1.87
CA PRO A 92 0.73 17.08 0.63
C PRO A 92 2.12 16.45 0.66
N GLU A 93 3.06 17.06 1.40
CA GLU A 93 4.41 16.55 1.57
C GLU A 93 4.51 15.48 2.67
N ALA A 94 3.48 15.28 3.48
CA ALA A 94 3.52 14.28 4.55
C ALA A 94 3.53 12.86 3.96
N ALA A 95 4.43 12.04 4.51
CA ALA A 95 4.48 10.61 4.25
C ALA A 95 3.38 9.85 5.00
N LEU A 96 2.74 8.91 4.31
CA LEU A 96 2.01 7.81 4.91
C LEU A 96 2.85 6.54 4.79
N PHE A 97 3.30 6.00 5.91
CA PHE A 97 4.00 4.73 5.98
C PHE A 97 3.05 3.61 6.38
N VAL A 98 3.15 2.46 5.71
CA VAL A 98 2.40 1.25 6.06
C VAL A 98 3.38 0.12 6.35
N GLU A 99 3.08 -0.64 7.39
CA GLU A 99 3.87 -1.76 7.87
C GLU A 99 2.97 -2.97 8.10
N TYR A 100 3.43 -4.15 7.72
CA TYR A 100 2.75 -5.42 7.94
C TYR A 100 3.49 -6.28 8.98
N ASP A 101 2.94 -6.34 10.18
CA ASP A 101 3.42 -7.15 11.31
C ASP A 101 2.84 -8.58 11.24
N GLY A 102 3.13 -9.31 10.16
CA GLY A 102 2.63 -10.68 9.95
C GLY A 102 3.30 -11.75 10.82
N HIS A 103 4.49 -11.48 11.37
CA HIS A 103 5.28 -12.50 12.06
C HIS A 103 5.02 -12.53 13.59
N TRP A 104 4.77 -13.74 14.14
CA TRP A 104 4.46 -13.96 15.56
C TRP A 104 5.50 -13.36 16.52
N SER A 105 6.77 -13.28 16.11
CA SER A 105 7.87 -12.73 16.92
C SER A 105 7.67 -11.26 17.32
N HIS A 106 6.85 -10.50 16.60
CA HIS A 106 6.53 -9.12 16.93
C HIS A 106 5.68 -9.00 18.20
N THR A 107 5.01 -10.08 18.65
CA THR A 107 4.20 -10.09 19.88
C THR A 107 5.03 -10.05 21.16
N ARG A 108 6.33 -10.35 21.08
CA ARG A 108 7.24 -10.28 22.23
C ARG A 108 7.58 -8.82 22.55
N SER A 109 7.79 -8.51 23.83
CA SER A 109 8.15 -7.17 24.31
C SER A 109 9.33 -6.54 23.54
N ARG A 110 10.31 -7.36 23.14
CA ARG A 110 11.42 -6.91 22.29
C ARG A 110 10.96 -6.50 20.89
N GLY A 111 10.05 -7.23 20.27
CA GLY A 111 9.48 -6.89 18.95
C GLY A 111 8.76 -5.55 19.00
N TYR A 112 7.81 -5.41 19.93
CA TYR A 112 7.08 -4.16 20.16
C TYR A 112 7.99 -2.94 20.35
N ARG A 113 9.06 -3.07 21.14
CA ARG A 113 10.02 -1.98 21.33
C ARG A 113 10.74 -1.61 20.03
N LYS A 114 11.13 -2.61 19.23
CA LYS A 114 11.75 -2.37 17.91
C LYS A 114 10.79 -1.64 16.96
N ASP A 115 9.53 -2.04 16.94
CA ASP A 115 8.48 -1.46 16.09
C ASP A 115 8.20 0.00 16.50
N LYS A 116 8.15 0.27 17.82
CA LYS A 116 8.03 1.65 18.36
C LYS A 116 9.22 2.54 17.96
N GLU A 117 10.45 2.01 18.06
CA GLU A 117 11.66 2.74 17.64
C GLU A 117 11.68 2.98 16.12
N LYS A 118 11.19 2.03 15.32
CA LYS A 118 11.06 2.17 13.86
C LYS A 118 10.05 3.27 13.51
N ASN A 119 8.89 3.29 14.14
CA ASN A 119 7.87 4.34 13.94
C ASN A 119 8.44 5.73 14.26
N ALA A 120 9.13 5.87 15.39
CA ALA A 120 9.74 7.15 15.78
C ALA A 120 10.79 7.60 14.76
N ALA A 121 11.60 6.68 14.23
CA ALA A 121 12.62 7.00 13.23
C ALA A 121 12.02 7.36 11.86
N LEU A 122 10.94 6.69 11.43
CA LEU A 122 10.20 7.04 10.21
C LEU A 122 9.60 8.45 10.34
N LEU A 123 8.92 8.74 11.44
CA LEU A 123 8.30 10.04 11.68
C LEU A 123 9.32 11.17 11.83
N ALA A 124 10.51 10.90 12.38
CA ALA A 124 11.59 11.88 12.49
C ALA A 124 12.26 12.21 11.15
N LEU A 125 12.17 11.31 10.16
CA LEU A 125 12.72 11.52 8.82
C LEU A 125 11.75 12.32 7.92
N SER A 126 10.45 12.17 8.15
CA SER A 126 9.40 12.72 7.31
C SER A 126 8.89 14.10 7.78
N PRO A 127 8.25 14.89 6.91
CA PRO A 127 7.64 16.15 7.29
C PRO A 127 6.56 16.01 8.39
N PRO A 128 6.25 17.10 9.11
CA PRO A 128 5.10 17.15 10.01
C PRO A 128 3.80 16.73 9.32
N GLY A 129 2.89 16.12 10.08
CA GLY A 129 1.65 15.56 9.53
C GLY A 129 1.78 14.13 9.00
N SER A 130 2.99 13.57 8.94
CA SER A 130 3.19 12.15 8.56
C SER A 130 2.55 11.17 9.52
N TRP A 131 2.20 9.99 9.00
CA TRP A 131 1.53 8.92 9.74
C TRP A 131 2.16 7.56 9.50
N VAL A 132 2.07 6.67 10.50
CA VAL A 132 2.41 5.25 10.37
C VAL A 132 1.18 4.38 10.68
N ILE A 133 0.81 3.52 9.73
CA ILE A 133 -0.19 2.47 9.89
C ILE A 133 0.54 1.14 10.06
N ARG A 134 0.34 0.47 11.20
CA ARG A 134 0.77 -0.92 11.39
C ARG A 134 -0.42 -1.85 11.26
N ILE A 135 -0.28 -2.89 10.44
CA ILE A 135 -1.30 -3.89 10.19
C ILE A 135 -0.78 -5.21 10.76
N GLY A 136 -1.57 -5.94 11.53
CA GLY A 136 -1.13 -7.26 11.98
C GLY A 136 -2.21 -8.05 12.68
N HIS A 137 -1.87 -9.27 13.09
CA HIS A 137 -2.88 -10.26 13.50
C HIS A 137 -3.27 -10.21 14.98
N PHE A 138 -2.56 -9.39 15.77
CA PHE A 138 -2.69 -9.38 17.22
C PHE A 138 -3.21 -8.04 17.70
N ASN A 139 -4.02 -8.03 18.76
CA ASN A 139 -4.42 -6.78 19.37
C ASN A 139 -3.19 -6.03 19.92
N ARG A 140 -2.99 -4.79 19.47
CA ARG A 140 -1.95 -3.91 19.98
C ARG A 140 -2.47 -2.50 20.13
N ARG A 141 -1.87 -1.77 21.07
CA ARG A 141 -2.05 -0.33 21.18
C ARG A 141 -1.26 0.37 20.07
N PRO A 142 -1.72 1.54 19.58
CA PRO A 142 -0.94 2.37 18.66
C PRO A 142 0.47 2.64 19.20
N MET A 143 1.47 2.60 18.30
CA MET A 143 2.88 2.73 18.64
C MET A 143 3.46 4.04 18.12
N GLY A 144 3.86 4.95 19.00
CA GLY A 144 4.65 6.11 18.61
C GLY A 144 3.92 7.45 18.57
N GLY A 145 3.06 7.72 19.56
CA GLY A 145 2.41 9.03 19.71
C GLY A 145 1.14 9.15 18.87
N ARG A 146 0.70 10.39 18.64
CA ARG A 146 -0.59 10.72 18.02
C ARG A 146 -0.70 10.26 16.56
N ASN A 147 0.41 10.24 15.83
CA ASN A 147 0.47 10.00 14.38
C ASN A 147 0.77 8.53 14.04
N SER A 148 0.18 7.62 14.80
CA SER A 148 0.31 6.19 14.56
C SER A 148 -1.01 5.49 14.79
N MET A 149 -1.30 4.47 14.01
CA MET A 149 -2.44 3.59 14.23
C MET A 149 -2.05 2.13 14.07
N TYR A 150 -2.81 1.27 14.74
CA TYR A 150 -2.69 -0.17 14.60
C TYR A 150 -4.02 -0.75 14.11
N VAL A 151 -3.96 -1.57 13.07
CA VAL A 151 -5.11 -2.25 12.47
C VAL A 151 -4.94 -3.75 12.70
N LYS A 152 -5.84 -4.30 13.51
CA LYS A 152 -5.91 -5.76 13.70
C LYS A 152 -6.66 -6.36 12.52
N VAL A 153 -6.04 -7.31 11.85
CA VAL A 153 -6.64 -8.10 10.75
C VAL A 153 -6.59 -9.58 11.10
N ASN A 154 -7.34 -10.40 10.37
CA ASN A 154 -7.26 -11.85 10.54
C ASN A 154 -5.95 -12.38 9.97
N GLU A 155 -5.54 -13.58 10.40
CA GLU A 155 -4.46 -14.30 9.74
C GLU A 155 -4.96 -14.78 8.37
N TRP A 156 -4.10 -14.69 7.35
CA TRP A 156 -4.33 -15.31 6.04
C TRP A 156 -3.01 -15.74 5.40
N GLN A 157 -3.11 -16.65 4.44
CA GLN A 157 -2.00 -17.05 3.58
C GLN A 157 -2.23 -16.46 2.19
N GLY A 158 -1.15 -16.13 1.47
CA GLY A 158 -1.27 -15.50 0.14
C GLY A 158 -2.11 -16.34 -0.83
N ASP A 159 -2.62 -15.70 -1.89
CA ASP A 159 -3.53 -16.29 -2.89
C ASP A 159 -4.98 -16.56 -2.39
N GLU A 160 -5.34 -16.08 -1.20
CA GLU A 160 -6.71 -16.15 -0.67
C GLU A 160 -7.46 -14.82 -0.90
N ASP A 161 -8.00 -14.63 -2.12
CA ASP A 161 -8.71 -13.41 -2.54
C ASP A 161 -9.76 -12.90 -1.53
N GLN A 162 -10.52 -13.81 -0.93
CA GLN A 162 -11.55 -13.46 0.07
C GLN A 162 -10.91 -12.87 1.34
N CYS A 163 -9.86 -13.51 1.85
CA CYS A 163 -9.12 -13.04 3.02
C CYS A 163 -8.42 -11.71 2.75
N LEU A 164 -7.83 -11.55 1.55
CA LEU A 164 -7.22 -10.30 1.12
C LEU A 164 -8.27 -9.18 1.04
N THR A 165 -9.44 -9.47 0.47
CA THR A 165 -10.57 -8.53 0.38
C THR A 165 -11.05 -8.10 1.77
N MET A 166 -11.23 -9.04 2.70
CA MET A 166 -11.63 -8.73 4.07
C MET A 166 -10.59 -7.89 4.81
N THR A 167 -9.31 -8.25 4.65
CA THR A 167 -8.18 -7.53 5.26
C THR A 167 -8.11 -6.10 4.73
N LEU A 168 -8.14 -5.94 3.41
CA LEU A 168 -8.09 -4.63 2.77
C LEU A 168 -9.29 -3.77 3.18
N GLY A 169 -10.49 -4.36 3.19
CA GLY A 169 -11.71 -3.70 3.66
C GLY A 169 -11.60 -3.21 5.11
N GLU A 170 -11.02 -4.02 6.01
CA GLU A 170 -10.77 -3.61 7.39
C GLU A 170 -9.76 -2.46 7.49
N VAL A 171 -8.65 -2.52 6.75
CA VAL A 171 -7.66 -1.43 6.70
C VAL A 171 -8.31 -0.14 6.20
N VAL A 172 -9.06 -0.20 5.10
CA VAL A 172 -9.76 0.95 4.53
C VAL A 172 -10.79 1.52 5.49
N ARG A 173 -11.60 0.67 6.14
CA ARG A 173 -12.57 1.08 7.16
C ARG A 173 -11.90 1.82 8.32
N ARG A 174 -10.76 1.31 8.80
CA ARG A 174 -10.00 1.94 9.89
C ARG A 174 -9.38 3.26 9.45
N MET A 175 -8.86 3.36 8.23
CA MET A 175 -8.37 4.64 7.67
C MET A 175 -9.49 5.69 7.60
N LEU A 176 -10.66 5.33 7.07
CA LEU A 176 -11.82 6.22 6.96
C LEU A 176 -12.37 6.68 8.32
N SER A 177 -12.29 5.83 9.34
CA SER A 177 -12.70 6.14 10.71
C SER A 177 -11.67 7.01 11.42
N ASP A 178 -10.44 6.52 11.52
CA ASP A 178 -9.44 7.02 12.47
C ASP A 178 -8.53 8.09 11.87
N LEU A 179 -8.35 8.10 10.55
CA LEU A 179 -7.56 9.10 9.82
C LEU A 179 -8.42 10.13 9.08
N ARG A 180 -9.74 10.14 9.29
CA ARG A 180 -10.69 10.96 8.51
C ARG A 180 -10.26 12.42 8.33
N ALA A 181 -9.77 13.05 9.40
CA ALA A 181 -9.37 14.46 9.42
C ALA A 181 -8.01 14.74 8.75
N GLU A 182 -7.24 13.68 8.53
CA GLU A 182 -5.85 13.71 8.06
C GLU A 182 -5.73 13.26 6.60
N LEU A 183 -6.74 12.61 6.04
CA LEU A 183 -6.73 12.15 4.65
C LEU A 183 -6.94 13.31 3.68
N ASP A 184 -6.23 13.25 2.55
CA ASP A 184 -6.57 14.07 1.39
C ASP A 184 -8.02 13.79 0.92
N PRO A 185 -8.82 14.82 0.57
CA PRO A 185 -10.21 14.61 0.15
C PRO A 185 -10.39 13.69 -1.06
N ALA A 186 -9.47 13.70 -2.03
CA ALA A 186 -9.55 12.82 -3.18
C ALA A 186 -9.25 11.36 -2.77
N LEU A 187 -8.27 11.13 -1.90
CA LEU A 187 -8.06 9.80 -1.33
C LEU A 187 -9.28 9.34 -0.52
N HIS A 188 -9.84 10.19 0.34
CA HIS A 188 -11.03 9.84 1.14
C HIS A 188 -12.17 9.34 0.23
N LEU A 189 -12.51 10.08 -0.82
CA LEU A 189 -13.54 9.66 -1.78
C LEU A 189 -13.21 8.32 -2.46
N ARG A 190 -11.94 8.08 -2.78
CA ARG A 190 -11.48 6.82 -3.37
C ARG A 190 -11.61 5.65 -2.39
N LEU A 191 -11.26 5.85 -1.12
CA LEU A 191 -11.43 4.87 -0.06
C LEU A 191 -12.91 4.54 0.16
N LEU A 192 -13.82 5.52 0.14
CA LEU A 192 -15.28 5.27 0.22
C LEU A 192 -15.80 4.44 -0.96
N ARG A 193 -15.36 4.74 -2.18
CA ARG A 193 -15.72 3.95 -3.37
C ARG A 193 -15.21 2.52 -3.26
N HIS A 194 -13.98 2.34 -2.78
CA HIS A 194 -13.42 1.02 -2.56
C HIS A 194 -14.19 0.27 -1.45
N GLN A 195 -14.55 0.92 -0.35
CA GLN A 195 -15.35 0.30 0.72
C GLN A 195 -16.71 -0.21 0.21
N ALA A 196 -17.30 0.47 -0.78
CA ALA A 196 -18.57 0.07 -1.38
C ALA A 196 -18.44 -1.12 -2.35
N SER A 197 -17.33 -1.23 -3.09
CA SER A 197 -17.13 -2.31 -4.07
C SER A 197 -16.35 -3.51 -3.55
N ASN A 198 -15.45 -3.28 -2.59
CA ASN A 198 -14.42 -4.22 -2.11
C ASN A 198 -13.60 -4.86 -3.25
N ALA A 199 -13.48 -4.17 -4.38
CA ALA A 199 -12.84 -4.72 -5.57
C ALA A 199 -11.31 -4.72 -5.44
N LEU A 200 -10.70 -5.89 -5.63
CA LEU A 200 -9.25 -6.03 -5.77
C LEU A 200 -8.79 -5.54 -7.15
N SER A 201 -7.65 -4.87 -7.19
CA SER A 201 -7.01 -4.43 -8.42
C SER A 201 -6.31 -5.58 -9.13
N ALA A 202 -6.65 -5.83 -10.40
CA ALA A 202 -5.94 -6.78 -11.26
C ALA A 202 -4.46 -6.40 -11.42
N LYS A 203 -4.15 -5.11 -11.59
CA LYS A 203 -2.78 -4.58 -11.67
C LYS A 203 -1.94 -4.96 -10.44
N ALA A 204 -2.52 -4.87 -9.25
CA ALA A 204 -1.83 -5.24 -8.01
C ALA A 204 -1.62 -6.76 -7.90
N LYS A 205 -2.59 -7.57 -8.35
CA LYS A 205 -2.45 -9.04 -8.39
C LYS A 205 -1.37 -9.47 -9.36
N GLU A 206 -1.36 -8.91 -10.57
CA GLU A 206 -0.35 -9.19 -11.59
C GLU A 206 1.06 -8.85 -11.10
N PHE A 207 1.20 -7.71 -10.42
CA PHE A 207 2.44 -7.28 -9.78
C PHE A 207 2.92 -8.30 -8.73
N ALA A 208 2.07 -8.66 -7.77
CA ALA A 208 2.44 -9.62 -6.72
C ALA A 208 2.77 -11.02 -7.29
N ALA A 209 2.02 -11.48 -8.29
CA ALA A 209 2.25 -12.75 -8.97
C ALA A 209 3.58 -12.75 -9.76
N ALA A 210 3.95 -11.62 -10.38
CA ALA A 210 5.23 -11.49 -11.08
C ALA A 210 6.42 -11.64 -10.11
N ALA A 211 6.38 -10.93 -8.98
CA ALA A 211 7.41 -11.02 -7.95
C ALA A 211 7.56 -12.43 -7.36
N ALA A 212 6.43 -13.13 -7.14
CA ALA A 212 6.43 -14.50 -6.64
C ALA A 212 7.10 -15.47 -7.63
N ARG A 213 6.84 -15.32 -8.93
CA ARG A 213 7.49 -16.12 -9.98
C ARG A 213 9.00 -15.88 -10.01
N ASP A 214 9.43 -14.63 -9.97
CA ASP A 214 10.84 -14.27 -9.99
C ASP A 214 11.61 -14.82 -8.78
N SER A 215 10.97 -14.79 -7.60
CA SER A 215 11.53 -15.34 -6.36
C SER A 215 11.73 -16.85 -6.46
N ARG A 216 10.78 -17.60 -7.06
CA ARG A 216 10.89 -19.05 -7.28
C ARG A 216 12.01 -19.42 -8.25
N ILE A 217 12.12 -18.70 -9.38
CA ILE A 217 13.16 -18.92 -10.40
C ILE A 217 14.55 -18.79 -9.78
N ARG A 218 14.76 -17.75 -8.96
CA ARG A 218 16.06 -17.53 -8.30
C ARG A 218 16.39 -18.57 -7.23
N ALA A 219 15.38 -19.15 -6.59
CA ALA A 219 15.57 -20.25 -5.64
C ALA A 219 15.91 -21.59 -6.32
N GLY A 220 15.98 -21.63 -7.66
CA GLY A 220 16.22 -22.88 -8.41
C GLY A 220 15.04 -23.85 -8.37
N LEU A 221 13.85 -23.37 -7.98
CA LEU A 221 12.65 -24.18 -7.95
C LEU A 221 12.07 -24.29 -9.37
N PRO A 222 11.68 -25.49 -9.83
CA PRO A 222 11.11 -25.66 -11.16
C PRO A 222 9.82 -24.85 -11.31
N ARG A 223 9.54 -24.34 -12.51
CA ARG A 223 8.20 -23.85 -12.86
C ARG A 223 7.26 -25.03 -12.71
N GLU A 224 6.27 -24.92 -11.82
CA GLU A 224 5.19 -25.90 -11.77
C GLU A 224 4.54 -25.93 -13.16
N ALA A 225 4.57 -27.09 -13.80
CA ALA A 225 3.69 -27.36 -14.93
C ALA A 225 2.25 -27.27 -14.39
N GLU A 226 1.34 -26.65 -15.15
CA GLU A 226 -0.09 -26.65 -14.86
C GLU A 226 -0.59 -28.11 -14.73
N THR A 227 -0.53 -28.67 -13.53
CA THR A 227 -1.26 -29.89 -13.19
C THR A 227 -2.60 -29.48 -12.64
N ALA A 228 -3.62 -29.72 -13.47
CA ALA A 228 -5.03 -29.62 -13.11
C ALA A 228 -5.36 -30.53 -11.91
N GLU A 229 -6.35 -30.07 -11.14
CA GLU A 229 -7.08 -30.78 -10.07
C GLU A 229 -6.27 -31.23 -8.85
N GLY A 230 -6.24 -30.35 -7.85
CA GLY A 230 -5.99 -30.69 -6.45
C GLY A 230 -7.06 -30.07 -5.57
N ASP A 231 -7.67 -30.90 -4.71
CA ASP A 231 -8.73 -30.56 -3.75
C ASP A 231 -8.64 -29.13 -3.21
N GLN A 232 -9.63 -28.30 -3.56
CA GLN A 232 -9.81 -26.97 -2.96
C GLN A 232 -10.21 -27.13 -1.50
N LYS A 233 -9.20 -27.16 -0.62
CA LYS A 233 -9.41 -26.97 0.81
C LYS A 233 -10.02 -25.58 1.01
N PRO A 234 -11.17 -25.44 1.68
CA PRO A 234 -11.83 -24.15 1.80
C PRO A 234 -10.91 -23.14 2.49
N PRO A 235 -10.87 -21.88 2.03
CA PRO A 235 -10.05 -20.83 2.62
C PRO A 235 -10.46 -20.67 4.08
N ARG A 236 -9.49 -20.77 5.00
CA ARG A 236 -9.74 -20.61 6.43
C ARG A 236 -9.51 -19.15 6.82
N CYS A 237 -10.35 -18.26 6.32
CA CYS A 237 -10.48 -16.94 6.90
C CYS A 237 -11.21 -17.10 8.24
N TYR A 238 -10.48 -17.19 9.37
CA TYR A 238 -11.12 -17.22 10.68
C TYR A 238 -11.79 -15.86 10.91
N SER A 239 -13.12 -15.81 10.85
CA SER A 239 -13.89 -14.65 11.28
C SER A 239 -13.72 -14.48 12.79
N ASN A 240 -13.28 -13.30 13.23
CA ASN A 240 -13.45 -12.92 14.63
C ASN A 240 -14.96 -12.69 14.84
N ILE A 241 -15.62 -13.63 15.51
CA ILE A 241 -16.89 -13.38 16.20
C ILE A 241 -16.57 -12.57 17.46
#